data_AF-A0A3R8V8E4-F1
#
_entry.id   AF-A0A3R8V8E4-F1
#
_cell.length_a   1.000
_cell.length_b   1.000
_cell.length_c   1.000
_cell.angle_alpha   90.00
_cell.angle_beta   90.00
_cell.angle_gamma   90.00
#
_symmetry.space_group_name_H-M   'P 1'
#
loop_
_entity.id
_entity.type
_entity.pdbx_description
1 polymer ?
#
loop_
_entity_poly.entity_id
_entity_poly.type
_entity_poly.pdbx_seq_one_letter_code
_entity_poly.pdbx_strand_id
1 'polypeptide(L)'
;MIRKVKFTSANNEKSIPFFPEVPFIKLLNLEVLNEENPKEFETDTITAALNLISNKEEKKRDFKFEKEGKLYKPITTFPELRDVHKITVKFDFTDVEDYELELIYDDIDYKLPSEAFKEFDDHIKNELNRKIFFSAPFGKGKSTFLEYFFENKQDEYDIFKVFPINYSIASNKDIFRYIKVDILLQLISKGVTFDKEEFSNSLLAQQFAINNQVSIIKSLLKIGLSLNKETAPLTKVVDEVEDLFQKFKEFKESNKTDDLDKAKTYIENLYKEEGSIFEDDFHTQLIRQLVEQLEVENDKETVLIIDDLDRMDPEHIFRILNVISAHYDSYTLEDNKEFHNKFGFDKIILVADINNLKSIYEHRFGKNADFDGYINKFYSNNVFKFDSNKVGQVLLQQLYDKYRNRYNNNDYDRSLKLLSLFNDLEILSLRQIIKLNNNFSFRQLSNDLNKNFGKSRYFRLGLYTPILDYLLDFYHTKDNFIKIIDLNLRNSKVELNESLEFICKNLLASITSTFDEKIGSYTLGKSKLEFKHSHSAFAEGFMAEEIKVLIKDDTKEEFTGFTIDDLCDLLIENIKLL
;
A
#
# COMPACT_ATOMS: atom_id res chain seq x y z
N MET A 1 -5.94 -13.86 -12.21
CA MET A 1 -5.91 -14.10 -13.68
C MET A 1 -6.48 -15.50 -13.96
N ILE A 2 -7.55 -15.62 -14.76
CA ILE A 2 -8.18 -16.93 -15.03
C ILE A 2 -7.22 -17.83 -15.82
N ARG A 3 -7.01 -19.04 -15.29
CA ARG A 3 -6.12 -20.08 -15.78
C ARG A 3 -6.87 -21.40 -15.96
N LYS A 4 -6.40 -22.21 -16.90
CA LYS A 4 -6.98 -23.50 -17.28
C LYS A 4 -5.87 -24.56 -17.27
N VAL A 5 -6.08 -25.67 -16.56
CA VAL A 5 -5.17 -26.83 -16.61
C VAL A 5 -5.98 -28.09 -16.86
N LYS A 6 -5.64 -28.77 -17.96
CA LYS A 6 -6.24 -30.03 -18.41
C LYS A 6 -5.59 -31.23 -17.76
N PHE A 7 -6.36 -32.27 -17.45
CA PHE A 7 -5.94 -33.54 -16.88
C PHE A 7 -6.57 -34.69 -17.67
N THR A 8 -5.87 -35.82 -17.78
CA THR A 8 -6.38 -37.06 -18.39
C THR A 8 -6.02 -38.24 -17.49
N SER A 9 -6.65 -39.41 -17.69
CA SER A 9 -6.34 -40.63 -16.93
C SER A 9 -4.85 -40.99 -16.96
N ALA A 10 -4.19 -40.84 -18.12
CA ALA A 10 -2.74 -41.03 -18.28
C ALA A 10 -1.85 -39.94 -17.65
N ASN A 11 -2.40 -38.77 -17.32
CA ASN A 11 -1.68 -37.64 -16.73
C ASN A 11 -2.55 -36.93 -15.69
N ASN A 12 -2.93 -37.70 -14.68
CA ASN A 12 -3.91 -37.32 -13.65
C ASN A 12 -3.35 -36.42 -12.55
N GLU A 13 -2.03 -36.20 -12.52
CA GLU A 13 -1.32 -35.41 -11.52
C GLU A 13 -0.44 -34.36 -12.21
N LYS A 14 -0.73 -33.07 -11.99
CA LYS A 14 0.02 -31.96 -12.60
C LYS A 14 0.32 -30.87 -11.59
N SER A 15 1.50 -30.27 -11.72
CA SER A 15 1.80 -29.03 -11.01
C SER A 15 1.08 -27.86 -11.66
N ILE A 16 0.41 -27.05 -10.85
CA ILE A 16 -0.27 -25.83 -11.33
C ILE A 16 0.66 -24.63 -11.10
N PRO A 17 0.85 -23.73 -12.10
CA PRO A 17 1.59 -22.51 -11.89
C PRO A 17 0.87 -21.62 -10.85
N PHE A 18 1.67 -21.07 -9.96
CA PHE A 18 1.28 -20.30 -8.78
C PHE A 18 2.36 -19.25 -8.52
N PHE A 19 1.97 -18.03 -8.20
CA PHE A 19 2.90 -16.96 -7.81
C PHE A 19 3.01 -16.92 -6.28
N PRO A 20 4.21 -17.04 -5.68
CA PRO A 20 4.38 -16.92 -4.22
C PRO A 20 3.86 -15.59 -3.64
N GLU A 21 3.91 -14.51 -4.43
CA GLU A 21 3.35 -13.19 -4.10
C GLU A 21 1.82 -13.17 -4.00
N VAL A 22 1.13 -14.15 -4.60
CA VAL A 22 -0.33 -14.25 -4.66
C VAL A 22 -0.78 -15.52 -3.92
N PRO A 23 -0.76 -15.56 -2.57
CA PRO A 23 -0.77 -16.79 -1.77
C PRO A 23 -2.12 -17.53 -1.68
N PHE A 24 -2.98 -17.37 -2.68
CA PHE A 24 -4.32 -17.94 -2.75
C PHE A 24 -4.71 -18.28 -4.18
N ILE A 25 -5.24 -19.48 -4.37
CA ILE A 25 -5.88 -19.93 -5.61
C ILE A 25 -7.37 -20.13 -5.34
N LYS A 26 -8.24 -19.67 -6.23
CA LYS A 26 -9.67 -19.96 -6.23
C LYS A 26 -10.00 -20.88 -7.38
N LEU A 27 -10.44 -22.09 -7.07
CA LEU A 27 -11.05 -22.96 -8.06
C LEU A 27 -12.41 -22.35 -8.45
N LEU A 28 -12.67 -22.18 -9.75
CA LEU A 28 -13.89 -21.54 -10.26
C LEU A 28 -14.95 -22.56 -10.68
N ASN A 29 -14.50 -23.59 -11.40
CA ASN A 29 -15.23 -24.78 -11.80
C ASN A 29 -14.24 -25.84 -12.31
N LEU A 30 -14.78 -27.00 -12.64
CA LEU A 30 -14.13 -28.08 -13.36
C LEU A 30 -15.05 -28.44 -14.55
N GLU A 31 -14.50 -28.48 -15.75
CA GLU A 31 -15.22 -28.84 -16.98
C GLU A 31 -14.85 -30.26 -17.39
N VAL A 32 -15.84 -31.07 -17.77
CA VAL A 32 -15.62 -32.41 -18.34
C VAL A 32 -15.68 -32.28 -19.85
N LEU A 33 -14.53 -32.35 -20.49
CA LEU A 33 -14.37 -32.29 -21.94
C LEU A 33 -14.52 -33.69 -22.52
N ASN A 34 -15.14 -33.76 -23.70
CA ASN A 34 -15.56 -35.01 -24.33
C ASN A 34 -14.78 -35.19 -25.64
N GLU A 35 -14.03 -36.29 -25.77
CA GLU A 35 -13.18 -36.47 -26.95
C GLU A 35 -13.97 -36.90 -28.20
N GLU A 36 -15.09 -37.66 -28.10
CA GLU A 36 -15.80 -38.09 -29.33
C GLU A 36 -17.27 -38.57 -29.20
N ASN A 37 -17.92 -38.58 -28.02
CA ASN A 37 -19.33 -39.00 -27.90
C ASN A 37 -20.07 -38.46 -26.65
N PRO A 38 -21.14 -37.65 -26.79
CA PRO A 38 -21.85 -37.04 -25.67
C PRO A 38 -22.80 -38.04 -24.97
N LYS A 39 -22.24 -39.06 -24.32
CA LYS A 39 -22.92 -39.68 -23.18
C LYS A 39 -23.10 -38.62 -22.10
N GLU A 40 -24.28 -38.57 -21.51
CA GLU A 40 -24.55 -37.70 -20.39
C GLU A 40 -23.70 -38.18 -19.20
N PHE A 41 -22.82 -37.33 -18.70
CA PHE A 41 -21.85 -37.74 -17.68
C PHE A 41 -22.56 -37.81 -16.31
N GLU A 42 -22.74 -39.01 -15.77
CA GLU A 42 -23.68 -39.30 -14.67
C GLU A 42 -23.14 -39.04 -13.25
N THR A 43 -21.84 -38.89 -13.03
CA THR A 43 -21.25 -38.83 -11.68
C THR A 43 -21.53 -37.49 -10.98
N ASP A 44 -22.27 -37.49 -9.86
CA ASP A 44 -22.63 -36.25 -9.15
C ASP A 44 -21.45 -35.50 -8.51
N THR A 45 -20.36 -36.21 -8.15
CA THR A 45 -19.19 -35.60 -7.52
C THR A 45 -17.86 -36.10 -8.07
N ILE A 46 -16.89 -35.20 -8.26
CA ILE A 46 -15.50 -35.55 -8.63
C ILE A 46 -14.56 -35.23 -7.46
N THR A 47 -13.68 -36.17 -7.11
CA THR A 47 -12.66 -36.03 -6.06
C THR A 47 -11.28 -35.67 -6.61
N ALA A 48 -10.56 -34.83 -5.86
CA ALA A 48 -9.17 -34.48 -6.13
C ALA A 48 -8.35 -34.35 -4.84
N ALA A 49 -7.04 -34.54 -4.96
CA ALA A 49 -6.08 -34.36 -3.90
C ALA A 49 -5.10 -33.24 -4.26
N LEU A 50 -4.76 -32.42 -3.26
CA LEU A 50 -3.86 -31.29 -3.35
C LEU A 50 -2.61 -31.59 -2.52
N ASN A 51 -1.46 -31.69 -3.19
CA ASN A 51 -0.15 -31.82 -2.56
C ASN A 51 0.54 -30.45 -2.55
N LEU A 52 0.77 -29.91 -1.34
CA LEU A 52 1.46 -28.64 -1.10
C LEU A 52 2.88 -28.91 -0.60
N ILE A 53 3.88 -28.40 -1.32
CA ILE A 53 5.30 -28.58 -0.96
C ILE A 53 5.88 -27.21 -0.58
N SER A 54 6.30 -27.10 0.68
CA SER A 54 7.01 -25.94 1.25
C SER A 54 8.45 -26.32 1.62
N ASN A 55 9.28 -25.32 1.93
CA ASN A 55 10.65 -25.55 2.42
C ASN A 55 10.72 -26.23 3.80
N LYS A 56 9.59 -26.42 4.49
CA LYS A 56 9.53 -26.96 5.87
C LYS A 56 8.76 -28.28 5.96
N GLU A 57 7.65 -28.40 5.24
CA GLU A 57 6.71 -29.54 5.32
C GLU A 57 5.99 -29.80 3.98
N GLU A 58 5.62 -31.05 3.73
CA GLU A 58 4.65 -31.44 2.71
C GLU A 58 3.26 -31.62 3.35
N LYS A 59 2.21 -31.08 2.72
CA LYS A 59 0.83 -31.16 3.22
C LYS A 59 -0.13 -31.61 2.11
N LYS A 60 -0.77 -32.75 2.32
CA LYS A 60 -1.85 -33.26 1.47
C LYS A 60 -3.22 -32.79 1.98
N ARG A 61 -4.14 -32.43 1.09
CA ARG A 61 -5.56 -32.18 1.38
C ARG A 61 -6.44 -32.71 0.27
N ASP A 62 -7.54 -33.35 0.63
CA ASP A 62 -8.52 -33.81 -0.35
C ASP A 62 -9.64 -32.76 -0.52
N PHE A 63 -10.15 -32.62 -1.74
CA PHE A 63 -11.20 -31.67 -2.13
C PHE A 63 -12.20 -32.32 -3.09
N LYS A 64 -13.40 -31.75 -3.16
CA LYS A 64 -14.51 -32.28 -3.97
C LYS A 64 -15.14 -31.20 -4.83
N PHE A 65 -15.66 -31.62 -5.97
CA PHE A 65 -16.57 -30.84 -6.79
C PHE A 65 -17.92 -31.53 -6.90
N GLU A 66 -19.00 -30.76 -7.00
CA GLU A 66 -20.38 -31.21 -7.16
C GLU A 66 -20.96 -30.68 -8.48
N LYS A 67 -21.82 -31.47 -9.12
CA LYS A 67 -22.41 -31.18 -10.42
C LYS A 67 -23.42 -30.01 -10.33
N GLU A 68 -23.15 -28.92 -11.04
CA GLU A 68 -24.05 -27.78 -11.22
C GLU A 68 -24.30 -27.56 -12.72
N GLY A 69 -25.37 -28.17 -13.23
CA GLY A 69 -25.72 -28.13 -14.65
C GLY A 69 -24.71 -28.88 -15.52
N LYS A 70 -23.94 -28.14 -16.34
CA LYS A 70 -22.89 -28.69 -17.24
C LYS A 70 -21.47 -28.61 -16.64
N LEU A 71 -21.34 -28.10 -15.43
CA LEU A 71 -20.06 -27.77 -14.79
C LEU A 71 -19.99 -28.43 -13.41
N TYR A 72 -18.78 -28.59 -12.89
CA TYR A 72 -18.56 -29.06 -11.53
C TYR A 72 -18.05 -27.91 -10.66
N LYS A 73 -18.71 -27.63 -9.54
CA LYS A 73 -18.34 -26.55 -8.60
C LYS A 73 -17.60 -27.09 -7.39
N PRO A 74 -16.51 -26.45 -6.93
CA PRO A 74 -15.80 -26.90 -5.74
C PRO A 74 -16.68 -26.72 -4.49
N ILE A 75 -16.89 -27.80 -3.74
CA ILE A 75 -17.62 -27.82 -2.46
C ILE A 75 -16.73 -27.26 -1.34
N THR A 76 -15.41 -27.27 -1.56
CA THR A 76 -14.39 -26.92 -0.56
C THR A 76 -13.48 -25.80 -1.06
N THR A 77 -13.25 -24.78 -0.24
CA THR A 77 -12.25 -23.74 -0.55
C THR A 77 -10.84 -24.28 -0.57
N PHE A 78 -10.04 -23.78 -1.52
CA PHE A 78 -8.60 -23.99 -1.52
C PHE A 78 -7.94 -23.45 -0.23
N PRO A 79 -6.87 -24.09 0.27
CA PRO A 79 -6.09 -23.57 1.38
C PRO A 79 -5.32 -22.30 1.01
N GLU A 80 -4.87 -21.58 2.04
CA GLU A 80 -3.92 -20.48 1.95
C GLU A 80 -2.50 -21.06 1.78
N LEU A 81 -1.71 -20.46 0.87
CA LEU A 81 -0.53 -21.06 0.25
C LEU A 81 0.79 -20.36 0.63
N ARG A 82 0.82 -19.68 1.79
CA ARG A 82 2.05 -19.03 2.31
C ARG A 82 3.19 -20.05 2.43
N ASP A 83 4.39 -19.63 2.08
CA ASP A 83 5.63 -20.42 2.07
C ASP A 83 5.61 -21.68 1.16
N VAL A 84 4.66 -21.80 0.24
CA VAL A 84 4.58 -22.91 -0.72
C VAL A 84 5.31 -22.54 -2.02
N HIS A 85 6.22 -23.39 -2.49
CA HIS A 85 6.95 -23.17 -3.75
C HIS A 85 6.55 -24.14 -4.86
N LYS A 86 5.78 -25.19 -4.53
CA LYS A 86 5.21 -26.10 -5.53
C LYS A 86 3.85 -26.62 -5.07
N ILE A 87 2.89 -26.57 -6.00
CA ILE A 87 1.52 -27.08 -5.81
C ILE A 87 1.28 -28.12 -6.89
N THR A 88 0.80 -29.30 -6.48
CA THR A 88 0.42 -30.37 -7.41
C THR A 88 -1.01 -30.80 -7.13
N VAL A 89 -1.84 -30.80 -8.16
CA VAL A 89 -3.21 -31.29 -8.12
C VAL A 89 -3.25 -32.68 -8.75
N LYS A 90 -3.95 -33.61 -8.10
CA LYS A 90 -4.22 -34.95 -8.61
C LYS A 90 -5.72 -35.22 -8.61
N PHE A 91 -6.28 -35.62 -9.74
CA PHE A 91 -7.66 -36.08 -9.81
C PHE A 91 -7.73 -37.60 -9.67
N ASP A 92 -8.80 -38.09 -9.04
CA ASP A 92 -9.19 -39.49 -9.16
C ASP A 92 -9.94 -39.67 -10.48
N PHE A 93 -9.46 -40.57 -11.34
CA PHE A 93 -10.05 -40.80 -12.66
C PHE A 93 -10.98 -42.01 -12.71
N THR A 94 -11.21 -42.72 -11.60
CA THR A 94 -11.96 -44.00 -11.56
C THR A 94 -13.33 -43.93 -12.24
N ASP A 95 -14.04 -42.80 -12.12
CA ASP A 95 -15.36 -42.60 -12.73
C ASP A 95 -15.33 -41.76 -14.03
N VAL A 96 -14.14 -41.37 -14.53
CA VAL A 96 -13.92 -40.42 -15.65
C VAL A 96 -12.77 -40.85 -16.60
N GLU A 97 -12.38 -42.13 -16.64
CA GLU A 97 -11.16 -42.57 -17.34
C GLU A 97 -11.08 -42.17 -18.83
N ASP A 98 -12.23 -42.10 -19.52
CA ASP A 98 -12.40 -41.75 -20.93
C ASP A 98 -12.58 -40.23 -21.20
N TYR A 99 -12.48 -39.37 -20.18
CA TYR A 99 -12.73 -37.93 -20.30
C TYR A 99 -11.50 -37.09 -19.96
N GLU A 100 -11.40 -35.91 -20.57
CA GLU A 100 -10.43 -34.89 -20.19
C GLU A 100 -11.07 -33.91 -19.20
N LEU A 101 -10.43 -33.68 -18.06
CA LEU A 101 -10.89 -32.72 -17.05
C LEU A 101 -10.15 -31.40 -17.20
N GLU A 102 -10.85 -30.29 -17.43
CA GLU A 102 -10.25 -28.96 -17.41
C GLU A 102 -10.59 -28.22 -16.10
N LEU A 103 -9.58 -28.08 -15.24
CA LEU A 103 -9.69 -27.27 -14.02
C LEU A 103 -9.53 -25.80 -14.38
N ILE A 104 -10.58 -25.01 -14.15
CA ILE A 104 -10.48 -23.54 -14.25
C ILE A 104 -10.28 -22.97 -12.85
N TYR A 105 -9.21 -22.22 -12.70
CA TYR A 105 -8.88 -21.54 -11.46
C TYR A 105 -8.46 -20.10 -11.72
N ASP A 106 -8.53 -19.29 -10.69
CA ASP A 106 -8.03 -17.93 -10.66
C ASP A 106 -6.95 -17.88 -9.59
N ASP A 107 -5.79 -17.29 -9.88
CA ASP A 107 -4.99 -16.74 -8.78
C ASP A 107 -5.86 -15.64 -8.15
N ILE A 108 -6.19 -15.75 -6.85
CA ILE A 108 -6.93 -14.66 -6.20
C ILE A 108 -5.95 -13.52 -6.07
N ASP A 109 -6.00 -12.62 -7.04
CA ASP A 109 -5.15 -11.45 -7.08
C ASP A 109 -5.58 -10.52 -5.95
N TYR A 110 -5.00 -10.70 -4.75
CA TYR A 110 -5.15 -9.81 -3.60
C TYR A 110 -4.44 -8.45 -3.83
N LYS A 111 -4.34 -8.02 -5.10
CA LYS A 111 -3.88 -6.70 -5.49
C LYS A 111 -4.81 -5.62 -4.96
N LEU A 112 -4.20 -4.52 -4.53
CA LEU A 112 -4.86 -3.24 -4.29
C LEU A 112 -5.79 -2.85 -5.46
N PRO A 113 -6.79 -1.97 -5.25
CA PRO A 113 -7.92 -1.79 -6.16
C PRO A 113 -7.53 -1.75 -7.62
N SER A 114 -8.14 -2.60 -8.44
CA SER A 114 -7.97 -2.49 -9.89
C SER A 114 -8.28 -1.06 -10.37
N GLU A 115 -9.24 -0.36 -9.77
CA GLU A 115 -9.52 1.03 -10.11
C GLU A 115 -8.42 2.00 -9.66
N ALA A 116 -8.14 2.18 -8.36
CA ALA A 116 -7.13 3.15 -7.91
C ALA A 116 -5.69 2.80 -8.36
N PHE A 117 -5.37 1.51 -8.51
CA PHE A 117 -4.10 1.05 -9.08
C PHE A 117 -4.04 1.37 -10.57
N LYS A 118 -5.11 1.10 -11.34
CA LYS A 118 -5.15 1.43 -12.78
C LYS A 118 -5.21 2.94 -13.02
N GLU A 119 -5.96 3.70 -12.22
CA GLU A 119 -5.96 5.16 -12.25
C GLU A 119 -4.53 5.69 -12.11
N PHE A 120 -3.70 5.06 -11.27
CA PHE A 120 -2.28 5.42 -11.15
C PHE A 120 -1.39 4.82 -12.25
N ASP A 121 -1.62 3.57 -12.70
CA ASP A 121 -0.90 2.90 -13.80
C ASP A 121 -1.07 3.67 -15.13
N ASP A 122 -2.31 4.02 -15.47
CA ASP A 122 -2.68 4.88 -16.62
C ASP A 122 -2.06 6.28 -16.48
N HIS A 123 -1.91 6.79 -15.24
CA HIS A 123 -1.32 8.10 -14.97
C HIS A 123 0.22 8.11 -15.10
N ILE A 124 0.92 7.09 -14.61
CA ILE A 124 2.39 7.01 -14.68
C ILE A 124 2.90 6.57 -16.06
N LYS A 125 2.21 5.64 -16.73
CA LYS A 125 2.55 5.15 -18.08
C LYS A 125 2.37 6.17 -19.19
N ASN A 126 1.67 7.27 -18.92
CA ASN A 126 1.59 8.37 -19.86
C ASN A 126 3.01 8.97 -20.06
N GLU A 127 3.58 8.78 -21.25
CA GLU A 127 4.93 9.25 -21.61
C GLU A 127 5.13 10.76 -21.40
N LEU A 128 4.07 11.56 -21.59
CA LEU A 128 4.08 13.00 -21.38
C LEU A 128 4.06 13.38 -19.89
N ASN A 129 3.67 12.45 -19.01
CA ASN A 129 3.53 12.68 -17.58
C ASN A 129 4.82 12.30 -16.82
N ARG A 130 5.89 13.07 -17.05
CA ARG A 130 7.21 12.85 -16.42
C ARG A 130 7.33 13.46 -15.02
N LYS A 131 6.71 14.62 -14.79
CA LYS A 131 6.59 15.24 -13.46
C LYS A 131 5.21 14.89 -12.90
N ILE A 132 5.14 14.10 -11.84
CA ILE A 132 3.90 13.64 -11.23
C ILE A 132 3.77 14.26 -9.84
N PHE A 133 2.63 14.89 -9.55
CA PHE A 133 2.30 15.34 -8.21
C PHE A 133 1.28 14.38 -7.58
N PHE A 134 1.72 13.58 -6.63
CA PHE A 134 0.90 12.61 -5.91
C PHE A 134 0.37 13.26 -4.62
N SER A 135 -0.91 13.63 -4.62
CA SER A 135 -1.53 14.41 -3.56
C SER A 135 -2.51 13.61 -2.72
N ALA A 136 -2.31 13.62 -1.39
CA ALA A 136 -3.32 13.30 -0.38
C ALA A 136 -2.95 13.94 0.96
N PRO A 137 -3.90 14.10 1.91
CA PRO A 137 -3.60 14.54 3.27
C PRO A 137 -2.52 13.69 3.98
N PHE A 138 -1.91 14.27 5.02
CA PHE A 138 -0.98 13.55 5.87
C PHE A 138 -1.67 12.34 6.54
N GLY A 139 -0.94 11.24 6.73
CA GLY A 139 -1.46 10.01 7.34
C GLY A 139 -2.36 9.13 6.47
N LYS A 140 -2.75 9.56 5.25
CA LYS A 140 -3.62 8.79 4.33
C LYS A 140 -2.96 7.58 3.66
N GLY A 141 -1.67 7.33 3.92
CA GLY A 141 -0.97 6.15 3.39
C GLY A 141 -0.38 6.32 2.00
N LYS A 142 -0.08 7.56 1.56
CA LYS A 142 0.58 7.88 0.28
C LYS A 142 1.80 6.97 0.01
N SER A 143 2.78 7.01 0.90
CA SER A 143 4.01 6.23 0.83
C SER A 143 3.74 4.73 0.78
N THR A 144 2.75 4.25 1.54
CA THR A 144 2.37 2.83 1.59
C THR A 144 1.68 2.36 0.30
N PHE A 145 0.89 3.22 -0.34
CA PHE A 145 0.33 2.92 -1.67
C PHE A 145 1.44 2.86 -2.73
N LEU A 146 2.33 3.85 -2.77
CA LEU A 146 3.42 3.90 -3.75
C LEU A 146 4.41 2.74 -3.56
N GLU A 147 4.76 2.41 -2.32
CA GLU A 147 5.59 1.26 -1.99
C GLU A 147 4.98 -0.04 -2.52
N TYR A 148 3.72 -0.32 -2.19
CA TYR A 148 3.03 -1.51 -2.71
C TYR A 148 2.89 -1.49 -4.25
N PHE A 149 2.54 -0.33 -4.83
CA PHE A 149 2.38 -0.19 -6.28
C PHE A 149 3.67 -0.60 -7.00
N PHE A 150 4.81 -0.07 -6.57
CA PHE A 150 6.09 -0.38 -7.19
C PHE A 150 6.66 -1.75 -6.81
N GLU A 151 6.36 -2.29 -5.63
CA GLU A 151 6.64 -3.70 -5.31
C GLU A 151 5.96 -4.66 -6.31
N ASN A 152 4.76 -4.32 -6.79
CA ASN A 152 4.04 -5.09 -7.81
C ASN A 152 4.47 -4.77 -9.25
N LYS A 153 5.49 -3.91 -9.41
CA LYS A 153 5.96 -3.37 -10.71
C LYS A 153 7.49 -3.32 -10.81
N GLN A 154 8.19 -4.15 -10.04
CA GLN A 154 9.66 -4.23 -10.06
C GLN A 154 10.23 -4.63 -11.42
N ASP A 155 9.41 -5.26 -12.28
CA ASP A 155 9.77 -5.59 -13.67
C ASP A 155 9.57 -4.43 -14.65
N GLU A 156 8.81 -3.39 -14.29
CA GLU A 156 8.53 -2.21 -15.13
C GLU A 156 9.36 -0.97 -14.70
N TYR A 157 9.73 -0.86 -13.41
CA TYR A 157 10.33 0.37 -12.86
C TYR A 157 11.51 0.16 -11.91
N ASP A 158 12.51 1.03 -12.01
CA ASP A 158 13.63 1.14 -11.08
C ASP A 158 13.47 2.35 -10.14
N ILE A 159 13.12 2.06 -8.88
CA ILE A 159 12.71 3.11 -7.91
C ILE A 159 13.87 3.65 -7.08
N PHE A 160 13.86 4.97 -6.92
CA PHE A 160 14.69 5.75 -6.02
C PHE A 160 13.79 6.57 -5.10
N LYS A 161 14.06 6.57 -3.79
CA LYS A 161 13.30 7.33 -2.77
C LYS A 161 14.20 8.33 -2.08
N VAL A 162 13.71 9.56 -1.90
CA VAL A 162 14.38 10.65 -1.19
C VAL A 162 13.39 11.29 -0.22
N PHE A 163 13.84 11.58 1.01
CA PHE A 163 13.00 12.12 2.08
C PHE A 163 13.53 13.48 2.57
N PRO A 164 13.12 14.61 1.97
CA PRO A 164 13.75 15.90 2.24
C PRO A 164 13.62 16.40 3.68
N ILE A 165 12.71 15.83 4.49
CA ILE A 165 12.63 16.06 5.93
C ILE A 165 13.96 15.79 6.66
N ASN A 166 14.75 14.82 6.18
CA ASN A 166 16.08 14.50 6.71
C ASN A 166 17.07 15.68 6.57
N TYR A 167 16.75 16.66 5.72
CA TYR A 167 17.55 17.85 5.43
C TYR A 167 16.89 19.15 5.93
N SER A 168 15.87 19.05 6.79
CA SER A 168 15.11 20.20 7.33
C SER A 168 15.99 21.32 7.91
N ILE A 169 17.08 20.97 8.60
CA ILE A 169 18.02 21.92 9.21
C ILE A 169 19.16 22.37 8.28
N ALA A 170 19.20 21.87 7.04
CA ALA A 170 20.30 22.08 6.11
C ALA A 170 20.14 23.38 5.29
N SER A 171 21.23 23.91 4.73
CA SER A 171 21.14 25.02 3.77
C SER A 171 20.67 24.53 2.39
N ASN A 172 20.26 25.43 1.48
CA ASN A 172 19.85 25.06 0.11
C ASN A 172 20.91 24.23 -0.62
N LYS A 173 22.18 24.59 -0.42
CA LYS A 173 23.36 23.92 -0.99
C LYS A 173 23.54 22.51 -0.42
N ASP A 174 23.39 22.37 0.90
CA ASP A 174 23.52 21.09 1.58
C ASP A 174 22.36 20.13 1.24
N ILE A 175 21.12 20.65 1.10
CA ILE A 175 19.96 19.86 0.66
C ILE A 175 20.27 19.15 -0.66
N PHE A 176 20.75 19.89 -1.67
CA PHE A 176 21.02 19.31 -2.98
C PHE A 176 22.15 18.28 -2.93
N ARG A 177 23.21 18.54 -2.15
CA ARG A 177 24.26 17.54 -1.87
C ARG A 177 23.67 16.26 -1.27
N TYR A 178 22.82 16.35 -0.25
CA TYR A 178 22.28 15.15 0.39
C TYR A 178 21.38 14.34 -0.56
N ILE A 179 20.58 15.00 -1.39
CA ILE A 179 19.80 14.34 -2.45
C ILE A 179 20.70 13.50 -3.37
N LYS A 180 21.85 14.03 -3.82
CA LYS A 180 22.82 13.27 -4.62
C LYS A 180 23.38 12.06 -3.87
N VAL A 181 23.71 12.22 -2.60
CA VAL A 181 24.28 11.13 -1.78
C VAL A 181 23.27 10.01 -1.63
N ASP A 182 21.99 10.32 -1.35
CA ASP A 182 20.94 9.32 -1.25
C ASP A 182 20.70 8.59 -2.60
N ILE A 183 20.77 9.29 -3.73
CA ILE A 183 20.68 8.68 -5.07
C ILE A 183 21.89 7.77 -5.34
N LEU A 184 23.12 8.23 -5.09
CA LEU A 184 24.35 7.45 -5.29
C LEU A 184 24.39 6.19 -4.41
N LEU A 185 23.95 6.27 -3.16
CA LEU A 185 23.84 5.11 -2.28
C LEU A 185 22.82 4.09 -2.80
N GLN A 186 21.71 4.56 -3.40
CA GLN A 186 20.71 3.70 -4.01
C GLN A 186 21.20 3.04 -5.31
N LEU A 187 21.91 3.77 -6.18
CA LEU A 187 22.57 3.22 -7.37
C LEU A 187 23.55 2.09 -6.98
N ILE A 188 24.39 2.32 -5.97
CA ILE A 188 25.30 1.30 -5.42
C ILE A 188 24.52 0.08 -4.89
N SER A 189 23.40 0.30 -4.18
CA SER A 189 22.58 -0.79 -3.63
C SER A 189 21.90 -1.65 -4.71
N LYS A 190 21.70 -1.09 -5.91
CA LYS A 190 21.13 -1.77 -7.08
C LYS A 190 22.18 -2.54 -7.90
N GLY A 191 23.47 -2.45 -7.53
CA GLY A 191 24.54 -3.25 -8.13
C GLY A 191 25.21 -2.66 -9.36
N VAL A 192 24.89 -1.40 -9.73
CA VAL A 192 25.53 -0.70 -10.86
C VAL A 192 27.04 -0.65 -10.63
N THR A 193 27.83 -1.23 -11.54
CA THR A 193 29.29 -1.24 -11.43
C THR A 193 29.89 0.03 -12.06
N PHE A 194 30.88 0.61 -11.38
CA PHE A 194 31.66 1.74 -11.89
C PHE A 194 32.75 1.26 -12.85
N ASP A 195 32.40 0.42 -13.83
CA ASP A 195 33.38 -0.26 -14.68
C ASP A 195 34.04 0.69 -15.69
N LYS A 196 35.37 0.57 -15.79
CA LYS A 196 36.26 1.60 -16.34
C LYS A 196 36.19 1.79 -17.86
N GLU A 197 35.54 0.89 -18.59
CA GLU A 197 35.70 0.79 -20.06
C GLU A 197 34.64 1.56 -20.86
N GLU A 198 33.48 1.91 -20.29
CA GLU A 198 32.42 2.67 -20.98
C GLU A 198 32.26 4.13 -20.52
N PHE A 199 33.15 4.65 -19.64
CA PHE A 199 33.23 6.09 -19.32
C PHE A 199 33.81 6.91 -20.50
N SER A 200 33.02 7.00 -21.57
CA SER A 200 33.34 7.64 -22.84
C SER A 200 33.61 9.15 -22.70
N ASN A 201 34.78 9.55 -23.21
CA ASN A 201 35.11 10.89 -23.69
C ASN A 201 35.29 12.06 -22.71
N SER A 202 36.50 12.11 -22.12
CA SER A 202 37.33 13.33 -21.93
C SER A 202 36.87 14.45 -20.97
N LEU A 203 35.57 14.66 -20.76
CA LEU A 203 35.01 15.77 -19.99
C LEU A 203 35.17 15.50 -18.48
N LEU A 204 34.84 14.28 -18.06
CA LEU A 204 35.01 13.81 -16.67
C LEU A 204 36.49 13.88 -16.26
N ALA A 205 37.41 13.41 -17.12
CA ALA A 205 38.85 13.49 -16.86
C ALA A 205 39.35 14.94 -16.72
N GLN A 206 38.81 15.87 -17.51
CA GLN A 206 39.10 17.31 -17.39
C GLN A 206 38.50 17.94 -16.11
N GLN A 207 37.31 17.54 -15.69
CA GLN A 207 36.68 18.09 -14.48
C GLN A 207 37.28 17.53 -13.18
N PHE A 208 37.61 16.23 -13.15
CA PHE A 208 38.31 15.57 -12.03
C PHE A 208 39.68 16.23 -11.77
N ALA A 209 40.27 16.88 -12.78
CA ALA A 209 41.48 17.69 -12.66
C ALA A 209 41.34 18.93 -11.77
N ILE A 210 40.12 19.43 -11.55
CA ILE A 210 39.90 20.78 -11.02
C ILE A 210 39.45 20.74 -9.55
N ASN A 211 38.68 19.72 -9.13
CA ASN A 211 37.97 19.73 -7.84
C ASN A 211 38.43 18.65 -6.85
N ASN A 212 39.33 19.00 -5.93
CA ASN A 212 39.68 18.19 -4.77
C ASN A 212 38.60 18.28 -3.67
N GLN A 213 37.61 17.36 -3.63
CA GLN A 213 36.64 17.26 -2.53
C GLN A 213 36.46 15.83 -1.94
N VAL A 214 37.54 15.03 -2.00
CA VAL A 214 37.64 13.65 -1.49
C VAL A 214 37.21 13.49 -0.02
N SER A 215 37.38 14.53 0.80
CA SER A 215 37.13 14.52 2.24
C SER A 215 35.66 14.39 2.61
N ILE A 216 34.74 14.88 1.77
CA ILE A 216 33.29 14.90 2.04
C ILE A 216 32.71 13.49 1.94
N ILE A 217 32.97 12.79 0.84
CA ILE A 217 32.50 11.42 0.61
C ILE A 217 33.08 10.48 1.68
N LYS A 218 34.39 10.56 1.96
CA LYS A 218 35.03 9.76 3.03
C LYS A 218 34.48 10.04 4.43
N SER A 219 33.92 11.23 4.69
CA SER A 219 33.32 11.59 5.98
C SER A 219 31.87 11.13 6.08
N LEU A 220 31.08 11.28 5.00
CA LEU A 220 29.67 10.87 4.96
C LEU A 220 29.52 9.34 4.91
N LEU A 221 30.40 8.62 4.21
CA LEU A 221 30.44 7.15 4.26
C LEU A 221 30.62 6.64 5.70
N LYS A 222 31.50 7.28 6.51
CA LYS A 222 31.67 6.94 7.93
C LYS A 222 30.43 7.22 8.78
N ILE A 223 29.64 8.23 8.43
CA ILE A 223 28.40 8.58 9.15
C ILE A 223 27.27 7.60 8.75
N GLY A 224 27.10 7.29 7.47
CA GLY A 224 26.14 6.28 7.00
C GLY A 224 26.43 4.87 7.55
N LEU A 225 27.71 4.47 7.59
CA LEU A 225 28.18 3.23 8.24
C LEU A 225 27.83 3.14 9.73
N SER A 226 27.51 4.24 10.40
CA SER A 226 27.19 4.27 11.83
C SER A 226 25.71 4.01 12.13
N LEU A 227 24.83 3.98 11.12
CA LEU A 227 23.38 4.05 11.31
C LEU A 227 22.58 2.76 11.06
N ASN A 228 23.18 1.69 10.51
CA ASN A 228 22.52 0.37 10.45
C ASN A 228 23.54 -0.78 10.59
N LYS A 229 23.26 -1.72 11.51
CA LYS A 229 24.05 -2.94 11.70
C LYS A 229 23.55 -4.07 10.80
N GLU A 230 23.94 -4.08 9.53
CA GLU A 230 23.96 -5.30 8.69
C GLU A 230 24.65 -5.03 7.34
N THR A 231 25.98 -4.83 7.33
CA THR A 231 26.76 -4.82 6.07
C THR A 231 28.23 -5.17 6.27
N ALA A 232 28.63 -6.31 5.71
CA ALA A 232 29.93 -6.52 5.10
C ALA A 232 29.64 -7.11 3.71
N PRO A 233 30.20 -6.56 2.61
CA PRO A 233 31.59 -6.15 2.50
C PRO A 233 31.79 -4.71 1.97
N LEU A 234 31.61 -3.69 2.82
CA LEU A 234 31.78 -2.28 2.45
C LEU A 234 33.24 -1.78 2.40
N THR A 235 34.24 -2.66 2.54
CA THR A 235 35.65 -2.28 2.46
C THR A 235 36.15 -2.09 1.02
N LYS A 236 35.68 -2.91 0.06
CA LYS A 236 36.08 -2.80 -1.36
C LYS A 236 35.78 -1.42 -1.97
N VAL A 237 34.63 -0.85 -1.61
CA VAL A 237 34.16 0.47 -2.08
C VAL A 237 35.14 1.58 -1.67
N VAL A 238 35.83 1.43 -0.54
CA VAL A 238 36.85 2.40 -0.08
C VAL A 238 38.13 2.28 -0.92
N ASP A 239 38.54 1.05 -1.21
CA ASP A 239 39.78 0.74 -1.95
C ASP A 239 39.68 1.12 -3.44
N GLU A 240 38.54 0.85 -4.08
CA GLU A 240 38.28 1.19 -5.50
C GLU A 240 38.24 2.71 -5.74
N VAL A 241 37.65 3.45 -4.81
CA VAL A 241 37.65 4.92 -4.81
C VAL A 241 39.07 5.47 -4.59
N GLU A 242 39.89 4.82 -3.75
CA GLU A 242 41.27 5.25 -3.48
C GLU A 242 42.24 4.98 -4.65
N ASP A 243 42.08 3.86 -5.38
CA ASP A 243 42.81 3.57 -6.62
C ASP A 243 42.52 4.60 -7.73
N LEU A 244 41.27 5.08 -7.83
CA LEU A 244 40.88 6.13 -8.77
C LEU A 244 41.62 7.45 -8.49
N PHE A 245 41.79 7.83 -7.21
CA PHE A 245 42.48 9.06 -6.82
C PHE A 245 43.98 9.02 -7.07
N GLN A 246 44.64 7.88 -6.88
CA GLN A 246 46.09 7.80 -6.99
C GLN A 246 46.56 7.98 -8.44
N LYS A 247 45.87 7.36 -9.41
CA LYS A 247 46.15 7.45 -10.85
C LYS A 247 45.89 8.84 -11.43
N PHE A 248 44.97 9.58 -10.81
CA PHE A 248 44.60 10.90 -11.28
C PHE A 248 45.71 11.96 -11.05
N LYS A 249 46.53 11.78 -10.00
CA LYS A 249 47.53 12.76 -9.56
C LYS A 249 48.68 12.99 -10.56
N GLU A 250 48.82 12.11 -11.55
CA GLU A 250 49.95 12.07 -12.49
C GLU A 250 49.69 12.84 -13.79
N PHE A 251 48.47 13.37 -14.02
CA PHE A 251 48.03 13.83 -15.35
C PHE A 251 48.04 15.36 -15.59
N LYS A 252 48.47 16.20 -14.63
CA LYS A 252 48.17 17.66 -14.67
C LYS A 252 49.38 18.61 -14.74
N GLU A 253 49.94 18.82 -15.93
CA GLU A 253 50.82 19.96 -16.24
C GLU A 253 50.44 20.69 -17.55
N SER A 254 50.58 22.02 -17.56
CA SER A 254 50.33 22.97 -18.67
C SER A 254 48.84 23.21 -19.06
N ASN A 255 48.37 24.39 -19.53
CA ASN A 255 48.97 25.71 -19.75
C ASN A 255 47.90 26.87 -19.72
N LYS A 256 48.26 28.09 -20.16
CA LYS A 256 47.53 29.38 -20.01
C LYS A 256 47.19 30.07 -21.37
N THR A 257 46.34 31.11 -21.56
CA THR A 257 45.21 31.82 -20.86
C THR A 257 44.72 32.96 -21.77
N ASP A 258 43.42 33.33 -21.80
CA ASP A 258 42.98 34.73 -22.07
C ASP A 258 41.54 35.08 -21.56
N ASP A 259 41.06 36.32 -21.70
CA ASP A 259 39.80 36.84 -21.11
C ASP A 259 38.51 36.07 -21.44
N LEU A 260 38.44 35.34 -22.56
CA LEU A 260 37.33 34.41 -22.82
C LEU A 260 37.31 33.26 -21.80
N ASP A 261 38.49 32.83 -21.32
CA ASP A 261 38.62 31.92 -20.19
C ASP A 261 38.11 32.55 -18.89
N LYS A 262 38.03 33.87 -18.71
CA LYS A 262 37.45 34.45 -17.48
C LYS A 262 35.93 34.33 -17.49
N ALA A 263 35.28 34.59 -18.63
CA ALA A 263 33.85 34.35 -18.79
C ALA A 263 33.53 32.84 -18.72
N LYS A 264 34.33 32.02 -19.41
CA LYS A 264 34.23 30.56 -19.35
C LYS A 264 34.50 30.02 -17.95
N THR A 265 35.50 30.54 -17.22
CA THR A 265 35.78 30.19 -15.81
C THR A 265 34.65 30.65 -14.91
N TYR A 266 34.04 31.81 -15.14
CA TYR A 266 32.89 32.25 -14.36
C TYR A 266 31.68 31.33 -14.56
N ILE A 267 31.38 30.97 -15.81
CA ILE A 267 30.30 30.00 -16.15
C ILE A 267 30.65 28.61 -15.58
N GLU A 268 31.85 28.09 -15.85
CA GLU A 268 32.34 26.82 -15.29
C GLU A 268 32.33 26.83 -13.75
N ASN A 269 32.59 27.96 -13.09
CA ASN A 269 32.49 28.08 -11.65
C ASN A 269 31.02 28.04 -11.20
N LEU A 270 30.09 28.70 -11.90
CA LEU A 270 28.64 28.59 -11.63
C LEU A 270 28.10 27.17 -11.88
N TYR A 271 28.69 26.42 -12.81
CA TYR A 271 28.39 25.01 -13.08
C TYR A 271 29.05 24.05 -12.07
N LYS A 272 30.19 24.42 -11.48
CA LYS A 272 30.89 23.66 -10.41
C LYS A 272 30.47 24.08 -9.00
N GLU A 273 29.73 25.17 -8.84
CA GLU A 273 29.28 25.68 -7.56
C GLU A 273 28.15 24.80 -7.04
N GLU A 274 28.49 23.88 -6.13
CA GLU A 274 27.54 23.03 -5.40
C GLU A 274 26.36 23.86 -4.89
N GLY A 275 25.11 23.51 -5.24
CA GLY A 275 23.89 24.26 -4.89
C GLY A 275 23.49 25.41 -5.82
N SER A 276 24.23 25.68 -6.91
CA SER A 276 23.88 26.68 -7.93
C SER A 276 22.75 26.18 -8.84
N ILE A 277 21.88 27.09 -9.32
CA ILE A 277 20.83 26.73 -10.29
C ILE A 277 21.40 26.16 -11.60
N PHE A 278 22.63 26.57 -11.96
CA PHE A 278 23.36 26.11 -13.16
C PHE A 278 24.31 24.94 -12.88
N GLU A 279 24.36 24.44 -11.64
CA GLU A 279 25.28 23.37 -11.26
C GLU A 279 25.07 22.13 -12.12
N ASP A 280 26.12 21.70 -12.81
CA ASP A 280 26.22 20.40 -13.47
C ASP A 280 27.60 19.82 -13.14
N ASP A 281 27.82 19.60 -11.85
CA ASP A 281 29.08 19.09 -11.33
C ASP A 281 29.29 17.61 -11.69
N PHE A 282 30.52 17.15 -11.50
CA PHE A 282 30.90 15.74 -11.69
C PHE A 282 29.92 14.75 -11.02
N HIS A 283 29.40 15.06 -9.83
CA HIS A 283 28.44 14.18 -9.15
C HIS A 283 27.07 14.14 -9.83
N THR A 284 26.59 15.25 -10.38
CA THR A 284 25.36 15.29 -11.17
C THR A 284 25.52 14.54 -12.49
N GLN A 285 26.64 14.74 -13.19
CA GLN A 285 26.94 14.03 -14.44
C GLN A 285 27.11 12.52 -14.22
N LEU A 286 27.80 12.12 -13.15
CA LEU A 286 27.96 10.73 -12.74
C LEU A 286 26.60 10.08 -12.41
N ILE A 287 25.71 10.78 -11.69
CA ILE A 287 24.35 10.26 -11.43
C ILE A 287 23.60 10.02 -12.74
N ARG A 288 23.61 10.96 -13.69
CA ARG A 288 22.95 10.75 -15.00
C ARG A 288 23.46 9.49 -15.69
N GLN A 289 24.78 9.34 -15.82
CA GLN A 289 25.37 8.19 -16.50
C GLN A 289 25.05 6.86 -15.83
N LEU A 290 25.04 6.81 -14.48
CA LEU A 290 24.68 5.60 -13.74
C LEU A 290 23.18 5.28 -13.81
N VAL A 291 22.31 6.29 -13.95
CA VAL A 291 20.88 6.12 -14.19
C VAL A 291 20.62 5.62 -15.62
N GLU A 292 21.27 6.23 -16.62
CA GLU A 292 21.22 5.80 -18.03
C GLU A 292 21.78 4.38 -18.21
N GLN A 293 22.87 4.03 -17.50
CA GLN A 293 23.43 2.68 -17.49
C GLN A 293 22.44 1.67 -16.90
N LEU A 294 21.82 1.98 -15.76
CA LEU A 294 20.83 1.11 -15.12
C LEU A 294 19.58 0.91 -16.00
N GLU A 295 19.11 1.96 -16.67
CA GLU A 295 17.98 1.91 -17.63
C GLU A 295 18.30 0.91 -18.77
N VAL A 296 19.50 1.01 -19.36
CA VAL A 296 19.97 0.14 -20.46
C VAL A 296 20.24 -1.30 -20.00
N GLU A 297 20.76 -1.50 -18.80
CA GLU A 297 21.04 -2.84 -18.23
C GLU A 297 19.77 -3.60 -17.86
N ASN A 298 18.74 -2.90 -17.33
CA ASN A 298 17.53 -3.53 -16.81
C ASN A 298 16.30 -3.48 -17.73
N ASP A 299 16.27 -2.62 -18.75
CA ASP A 299 15.11 -2.34 -19.63
C ASP A 299 13.88 -1.85 -18.82
N LYS A 300 14.09 -0.88 -17.92
CA LYS A 300 13.09 -0.35 -16.96
C LYS A 300 13.10 1.16 -16.85
N GLU A 301 11.92 1.78 -16.74
CA GLU A 301 11.81 3.22 -16.49
C GLU A 301 12.29 3.56 -15.07
N THR A 302 13.14 4.58 -14.96
CA THR A 302 13.74 5.01 -13.69
C THR A 302 12.88 6.09 -13.01
N VAL A 303 12.54 5.89 -11.73
CA VAL A 303 11.55 6.72 -11.02
C VAL A 303 12.12 7.28 -9.72
N LEU A 304 12.23 8.60 -9.62
CA LEU A 304 12.61 9.30 -8.38
C LEU A 304 11.36 9.76 -7.61
N ILE A 305 11.15 9.22 -6.42
CA ILE A 305 10.09 9.60 -5.49
C ILE A 305 10.65 10.54 -4.42
N ILE A 306 10.03 11.70 -4.26
CA ILE A 306 10.37 12.72 -3.26
C ILE A 306 9.20 12.81 -2.28
N ASP A 307 9.37 12.25 -1.08
CA ASP A 307 8.29 11.99 -0.11
C ASP A 307 8.52 12.67 1.25
N ASP A 308 7.49 12.68 2.11
CA ASP A 308 7.46 13.33 3.43
C ASP A 308 7.71 14.87 3.42
N LEU A 309 7.47 15.53 2.29
CA LEU A 309 7.53 16.99 2.15
C LEU A 309 6.57 17.72 3.11
N ASP A 310 5.40 17.14 3.37
CA ASP A 310 4.34 17.73 4.22
C ASP A 310 4.64 17.70 5.71
N ARG A 311 5.73 17.04 6.13
CA ARG A 311 6.21 16.99 7.52
C ARG A 311 7.24 18.07 7.88
N MET A 312 7.64 18.90 6.91
CA MET A 312 8.68 19.92 7.10
C MET A 312 8.10 21.27 7.54
N ASP A 313 8.95 22.16 8.06
CA ASP A 313 8.53 23.54 8.33
C ASP A 313 7.99 24.21 7.06
N PRO A 314 6.85 24.91 7.13
CA PRO A 314 6.27 25.75 6.06
C PRO A 314 7.26 26.55 5.21
N GLU A 315 8.29 27.11 5.84
CA GLU A 315 9.31 27.88 5.14
C GLU A 315 10.27 27.01 4.31
N HIS A 316 10.61 25.83 4.82
CA HIS A 316 11.52 24.89 4.20
C HIS A 316 10.87 24.10 3.06
N ILE A 317 9.55 23.85 3.11
CA ILE A 317 8.80 23.19 2.02
C ILE A 317 8.97 23.93 0.69
N PHE A 318 8.59 25.21 0.63
CA PHE A 318 8.71 25.99 -0.62
C PHE A 318 10.16 26.23 -1.02
N ARG A 319 11.09 26.25 -0.06
CA ARG A 319 12.53 26.34 -0.32
C ARG A 319 13.02 25.09 -1.07
N ILE A 320 12.61 23.91 -0.63
CA ILE A 320 12.96 22.62 -1.24
C ILE A 320 12.28 22.44 -2.59
N LEU A 321 10.98 22.75 -2.69
CA LEU A 321 10.26 22.79 -3.96
C LEU A 321 10.98 23.73 -4.96
N ASN A 322 11.34 24.94 -4.56
CA ASN A 322 12.06 25.87 -5.43
C ASN A 322 13.43 25.32 -5.88
N VAL A 323 14.21 24.71 -4.97
CA VAL A 323 15.51 24.07 -5.30
C VAL A 323 15.33 22.90 -6.28
N ILE A 324 14.34 22.03 -6.06
CA ILE A 324 14.04 20.92 -6.98
C ILE A 324 13.57 21.45 -8.35
N SER A 325 12.71 22.47 -8.37
CA SER A 325 12.16 23.02 -9.62
C SER A 325 13.18 23.76 -10.49
N ALA A 326 14.14 24.47 -9.89
CA ALA A 326 15.26 25.09 -10.62
C ALA A 326 16.15 24.06 -11.35
N HIS A 327 15.94 22.77 -11.10
CA HIS A 327 16.66 21.64 -11.66
C HIS A 327 15.77 20.70 -12.50
N TYR A 328 14.51 21.07 -12.72
CA TYR A 328 13.69 20.48 -13.78
C TYR A 328 13.86 21.19 -15.14
N ASP A 329 14.33 22.44 -15.12
CA ASP A 329 14.43 23.29 -16.30
C ASP A 329 15.93 23.50 -16.66
N SER A 330 16.72 22.41 -16.64
CA SER A 330 18.14 22.45 -17.00
C SER A 330 18.31 22.68 -18.50
N TYR A 331 18.74 23.89 -18.88
CA TYR A 331 19.01 24.32 -20.25
C TYR A 331 20.16 23.53 -20.90
N THR A 332 19.89 22.32 -21.39
CA THR A 332 20.79 21.63 -22.33
C THR A 332 20.64 22.25 -23.72
N LEU A 333 21.75 22.72 -24.29
CA LEU A 333 21.82 23.34 -25.62
C LEU A 333 21.71 22.32 -26.78
N GLU A 334 21.14 21.14 -26.53
CA GLU A 334 20.98 20.06 -27.51
C GLU A 334 19.49 19.88 -27.87
N ASP A 335 19.17 20.21 -29.12
CA ASP A 335 17.85 20.49 -29.69
C ASP A 335 16.81 19.34 -29.72
N ASN A 336 16.90 18.30 -28.88
CA ASN A 336 16.00 17.13 -28.99
C ASN A 336 15.37 16.60 -27.69
N LYS A 337 15.64 17.18 -26.51
CA LYS A 337 15.08 16.71 -25.23
C LYS A 337 14.68 17.86 -24.28
N GLU A 338 13.62 18.59 -24.61
CA GLU A 338 12.98 19.65 -23.75
C GLU A 338 12.40 19.12 -22.40
N PHE A 339 12.62 17.84 -22.05
CA PHE A 339 11.85 17.11 -21.05
C PHE A 339 12.69 16.24 -20.10
N HIS A 340 13.95 16.61 -19.84
CA HIS A 340 14.81 15.94 -18.85
C HIS A 340 14.94 16.73 -17.55
N ASN A 341 14.99 15.99 -16.44
CA ASN A 341 15.38 16.53 -15.15
C ASN A 341 16.90 16.43 -14.95
N LYS A 342 17.43 17.19 -13.99
CA LYS A 342 18.86 17.25 -13.67
C LYS A 342 19.56 15.91 -13.41
N PHE A 343 18.86 14.85 -13.01
CA PHE A 343 19.47 13.54 -12.71
C PHE A 343 19.21 12.46 -13.76
N GLY A 344 18.48 12.77 -14.84
CA GLY A 344 18.26 11.84 -15.96
C GLY A 344 17.06 10.89 -15.82
N PHE A 345 16.40 10.83 -14.66
CA PHE A 345 15.25 9.92 -14.43
C PHE A 345 14.11 10.08 -15.45
N ASP A 346 13.42 9.00 -15.79
CA ASP A 346 12.25 9.06 -16.68
C ASP A 346 11.06 9.77 -16.03
N LYS A 347 10.83 9.46 -14.75
CA LYS A 347 9.71 9.97 -13.96
C LYS A 347 10.19 10.54 -12.63
N ILE A 348 9.58 11.64 -12.19
CA ILE A 348 9.75 12.18 -10.83
C ILE A 348 8.39 12.37 -10.17
N ILE A 349 8.22 11.81 -8.98
CA ILE A 349 6.99 11.83 -8.20
C ILE A 349 7.19 12.69 -6.95
N LEU A 350 6.52 13.84 -6.88
CA LEU A 350 6.45 14.68 -5.70
C LEU A 350 5.23 14.28 -4.86
N VAL A 351 5.46 13.89 -3.60
CA VAL A 351 4.43 13.36 -2.70
C VAL A 351 4.17 14.34 -1.55
N ALA A 352 2.94 14.87 -1.48
CA ALA A 352 2.54 15.89 -0.49
C ALA A 352 1.01 15.98 -0.33
N ASP A 353 0.51 16.97 0.41
CA ASP A 353 -0.91 17.40 0.38
C ASP A 353 -1.01 18.76 -0.30
N ILE A 354 -1.58 18.81 -1.51
CA ILE A 354 -1.72 20.07 -2.25
C ILE A 354 -2.62 21.11 -1.56
N ASN A 355 -3.62 20.68 -0.77
CA ASN A 355 -4.52 21.59 -0.07
C ASN A 355 -3.84 22.20 1.16
N ASN A 356 -3.01 21.41 1.86
CA ASN A 356 -2.14 21.92 2.91
C ASN A 356 -1.11 22.90 2.33
N LEU A 357 -0.43 22.54 1.21
CA LEU A 357 0.47 23.46 0.52
C LEU A 357 -0.22 24.77 0.13
N LYS A 358 -1.43 24.72 -0.44
CA LYS A 358 -2.22 25.91 -0.77
C LYS A 358 -2.49 26.77 0.46
N SER A 359 -2.92 26.15 1.55
CA SER A 359 -3.21 26.83 2.82
C SER A 359 -1.97 27.52 3.41
N ILE A 360 -0.81 26.86 3.36
CA ILE A 360 0.47 27.43 3.81
C ILE A 360 0.93 28.56 2.86
N TYR A 361 0.73 28.40 1.54
CA TYR A 361 1.07 29.40 0.53
C TYR A 361 0.22 30.67 0.70
N GLU A 362 -1.10 30.53 0.82
CA GLU A 362 -2.03 31.63 1.06
C GLU A 362 -1.75 32.35 2.40
N HIS A 363 -1.33 31.62 3.44
CA HIS A 363 -0.90 32.22 4.70
C HIS A 363 0.41 33.01 4.54
N ARG A 364 1.36 32.53 3.74
CA ARG A 364 2.69 33.16 3.54
C ARG A 364 2.68 34.34 2.58
N PHE A 365 1.98 34.21 1.45
CA PHE A 365 2.00 35.16 0.33
C PHE A 365 0.68 35.93 0.17
N GLY A 366 -0.34 35.58 0.95
CA GLY A 366 -1.68 36.17 0.91
C GLY A 366 -2.65 35.37 0.03
N LYS A 367 -3.95 35.40 0.38
CA LYS A 367 -5.03 34.66 -0.30
C LYS A 367 -5.22 35.00 -1.79
N ASN A 368 -4.69 36.13 -2.24
CA ASN A 368 -4.77 36.59 -3.62
C ASN A 368 -3.51 36.25 -4.43
N ALA A 369 -2.52 35.56 -3.84
CA ALA A 369 -1.34 35.09 -4.54
C ALA A 369 -1.67 33.85 -5.39
N ASP A 370 -1.08 33.76 -6.58
CA ASP A 370 -1.38 32.71 -7.55
C ASP A 370 -0.70 31.37 -7.19
N PHE A 371 -1.30 30.64 -6.26
CA PHE A 371 -0.86 29.29 -5.90
C PHE A 371 -0.97 28.32 -7.09
N ASP A 372 -2.01 28.47 -7.91
CA ASP A 372 -2.27 27.52 -9.00
C ASP A 372 -1.20 27.69 -10.09
N GLY A 373 -0.83 28.92 -10.47
CA GLY A 373 0.32 29.21 -11.32
C GLY A 373 1.69 28.84 -10.71
N TYR A 374 1.83 28.83 -9.38
CA TYR A 374 3.03 28.31 -8.71
C TYR A 374 3.11 26.78 -8.80
N ILE A 375 2.03 26.07 -8.45
CA ILE A 375 2.04 24.61 -8.31
C ILE A 375 2.07 23.88 -9.66
N ASN A 376 1.59 24.51 -10.74
CA ASN A 376 1.65 23.99 -12.11
C ASN A 376 3.09 23.67 -12.59
N LYS A 377 4.13 24.22 -11.96
CA LYS A 377 5.54 23.92 -12.30
C LYS A 377 6.02 22.53 -11.84
N PHE A 378 5.23 21.87 -10.99
CA PHE A 378 5.62 20.65 -10.28
C PHE A 378 4.97 19.38 -10.83
N TYR A 379 4.16 19.49 -11.90
CA TYR A 379 3.62 18.35 -12.63
C TYR A 379 3.51 18.64 -14.13
N SER A 380 3.47 17.58 -14.95
CA SER A 380 3.43 17.67 -16.41
C SER A 380 2.00 17.70 -16.97
N ASN A 381 1.10 16.89 -16.40
CA ASN A 381 -0.29 16.77 -16.87
C ASN A 381 -1.29 17.29 -15.84
N ASN A 382 -1.53 16.53 -14.78
CA ASN A 382 -2.46 16.88 -13.70
C ASN A 382 -1.99 16.29 -12.37
N VAL A 383 -2.49 16.85 -11.27
CA VAL A 383 -2.27 16.30 -9.93
C VAL A 383 -3.03 14.99 -9.78
N PHE A 384 -2.35 13.92 -9.39
CA PHE A 384 -2.97 12.67 -8.99
C PHE A 384 -3.52 12.80 -7.57
N LYS A 385 -4.86 12.78 -7.42
CA LYS A 385 -5.51 12.86 -6.10
C LYS A 385 -5.76 11.45 -5.58
N PHE A 386 -4.92 11.01 -4.66
CA PHE A 386 -5.02 9.68 -4.09
C PHE A 386 -6.13 9.58 -3.05
N ASP A 387 -7.06 8.66 -3.28
CA ASP A 387 -8.16 8.32 -2.37
C ASP A 387 -7.82 7.03 -1.61
N SER A 388 -7.51 7.19 -0.32
CA SER A 388 -7.21 6.06 0.57
C SER A 388 -8.42 5.18 0.85
N ASN A 389 -9.63 5.71 0.73
CA ASN A 389 -10.86 5.03 1.13
C ASN A 389 -11.26 4.03 0.04
N LYS A 390 -11.11 4.38 -1.25
CA LYS A 390 -11.16 3.42 -2.37
C LYS A 390 -10.25 2.21 -2.12
N VAL A 391 -9.02 2.45 -1.64
CA VAL A 391 -8.07 1.39 -1.31
C VAL A 391 -8.52 0.56 -0.13
N GLY A 392 -8.93 1.20 0.97
CA GLY A 392 -9.44 0.54 2.15
C GLY A 392 -10.64 -0.36 1.86
N GLN A 393 -11.60 0.10 1.05
CA GLN A 393 -12.78 -0.68 0.69
C GLN A 393 -12.42 -1.98 -0.05
N VAL A 394 -11.49 -1.96 -1.00
CA VAL A 394 -11.07 -3.20 -1.69
C VAL A 394 -10.32 -4.14 -0.75
N LEU A 395 -9.45 -3.64 0.14
CA LEU A 395 -8.78 -4.49 1.12
C LEU A 395 -9.75 -5.11 2.14
N LEU A 396 -10.83 -4.40 2.47
CA LEU A 396 -11.92 -4.94 3.28
C LEU A 396 -12.79 -5.96 2.51
N GLN A 397 -13.03 -5.74 1.22
CA GLN A 397 -13.68 -6.70 0.33
C GLN A 397 -12.83 -7.96 0.10
N GLN A 398 -11.50 -7.83 0.04
CA GLN A 398 -10.58 -8.96 0.04
C GLN A 398 -10.67 -9.77 1.34
N LEU A 399 -10.64 -9.08 2.50
CA LEU A 399 -10.88 -9.71 3.80
C LEU A 399 -12.24 -10.42 3.83
N TYR A 400 -13.27 -9.84 3.23
CA TYR A 400 -14.57 -10.47 3.07
C TYR A 400 -14.50 -11.77 2.27
N ASP A 401 -13.97 -11.74 1.05
CA ASP A 401 -13.90 -12.93 0.20
C ASP A 401 -12.98 -14.03 0.80
N LYS A 402 -11.95 -13.65 1.56
CA LYS A 402 -11.10 -14.55 2.35
C LYS A 402 -11.87 -15.33 3.42
N TYR A 403 -12.84 -14.70 4.09
CA TYR A 403 -13.60 -15.32 5.19
C TYR A 403 -14.95 -15.91 4.77
N ARG A 404 -15.68 -15.25 3.85
CA ARG A 404 -16.98 -15.68 3.32
C ARG A 404 -16.95 -17.09 2.75
N ASN A 405 -15.92 -17.42 1.98
CA ASN A 405 -15.83 -18.73 1.35
C ASN A 405 -15.38 -19.81 2.37
N ARG A 406 -14.52 -19.45 3.34
CA ARG A 406 -13.96 -20.38 4.33
C ARG A 406 -14.96 -20.74 5.44
N TYR A 407 -15.92 -19.86 5.71
CA TYR A 407 -16.96 -20.05 6.71
C TYR A 407 -18.27 -19.49 6.17
N ASN A 408 -19.31 -20.32 6.12
CA ASN A 408 -20.66 -19.93 5.71
C ASN A 408 -21.36 -19.13 6.83
N ASN A 409 -20.71 -18.04 7.28
CA ASN A 409 -20.99 -17.32 8.51
C ASN A 409 -21.19 -15.82 8.23
N ASN A 410 -22.42 -15.35 8.44
CA ASN A 410 -22.84 -13.97 8.23
C ASN A 410 -22.24 -12.98 9.25
N ASP A 411 -21.61 -13.45 10.32
CA ASP A 411 -21.00 -12.56 11.33
C ASP A 411 -19.75 -11.84 10.82
N TYR A 412 -19.02 -12.47 9.90
CA TYR A 412 -17.85 -11.86 9.26
C TYR A 412 -18.29 -10.76 8.29
N ASP A 413 -19.32 -11.02 7.48
CA ASP A 413 -19.98 -10.01 6.62
C ASP A 413 -20.34 -8.74 7.40
N ARG A 414 -21.00 -8.92 8.55
CA ARG A 414 -21.46 -7.82 9.40
C ARG A 414 -20.30 -7.08 10.05
N SER A 415 -19.30 -7.80 10.58
CA SER A 415 -18.09 -7.20 11.16
C SER A 415 -17.31 -6.38 10.12
N LEU A 416 -17.29 -6.84 8.87
CA LEU A 416 -16.63 -6.15 7.77
C LEU A 416 -17.42 -4.93 7.28
N LYS A 417 -18.76 -4.93 7.37
CA LYS A 417 -19.58 -3.72 7.19
C LYS A 417 -19.27 -2.64 8.22
N LEU A 418 -19.00 -3.00 9.48
CA LEU A 418 -18.53 -2.04 10.50
C LEU A 418 -17.14 -1.48 10.16
N LEU A 419 -16.22 -2.32 9.69
CA LEU A 419 -14.90 -1.87 9.23
C LEU A 419 -14.98 -0.97 7.99
N SER A 420 -15.89 -1.26 7.06
CA SER A 420 -16.17 -0.47 5.86
C SER A 420 -16.69 0.93 6.25
N LEU A 421 -17.65 1.00 7.16
CA LEU A 421 -18.10 2.27 7.76
C LEU A 421 -16.93 3.04 8.42
N PHE A 422 -16.09 2.36 9.19
CA PHE A 422 -14.94 3.00 9.84
C PHE A 422 -13.87 3.49 8.85
N ASN A 423 -13.73 2.85 7.68
CA ASN A 423 -12.88 3.33 6.59
C ASN A 423 -13.48 4.58 5.92
N ASP A 424 -14.78 4.57 5.59
CA ASP A 424 -15.46 5.72 4.98
C ASP A 424 -15.48 6.96 5.90
N LEU A 425 -15.59 6.73 7.21
CA LEU A 425 -15.52 7.75 8.25
C LEU A 425 -14.09 8.11 8.67
N GLU A 426 -13.06 7.56 8.01
CA GLU A 426 -11.64 7.82 8.29
C GLU A 426 -11.19 7.45 9.73
N ILE A 427 -12.02 6.73 10.48
CA ILE A 427 -11.70 6.15 11.79
C ILE A 427 -10.57 5.13 11.61
N LEU A 428 -10.65 4.31 10.56
CA LEU A 428 -9.58 3.40 10.13
C LEU A 428 -8.80 3.96 8.96
N SER A 429 -7.49 4.10 9.17
CA SER A 429 -6.53 4.40 8.11
C SER A 429 -6.21 3.17 7.25
N LEU A 430 -5.83 3.40 6.00
CA LEU A 430 -5.31 2.38 5.09
C LEU A 430 -4.20 1.53 5.73
N ARG A 431 -3.31 2.12 6.54
CA ARG A 431 -2.24 1.40 7.25
C ARG A 431 -2.79 0.39 8.26
N GLN A 432 -3.88 0.70 8.96
CA GLN A 432 -4.55 -0.24 9.88
C GLN A 432 -5.27 -1.35 9.09
N ILE A 433 -5.87 -1.02 7.94
CA ILE A 433 -6.55 -1.99 7.06
C ILE A 433 -5.55 -2.98 6.42
N ILE A 434 -4.35 -2.54 6.04
CA ILE A 434 -3.28 -3.44 5.56
C ILE A 434 -2.81 -4.37 6.69
N LYS A 435 -2.63 -3.85 7.91
CA LYS A 435 -2.32 -4.69 9.09
C LYS A 435 -3.41 -5.73 9.36
N LEU A 436 -4.68 -5.34 9.24
CA LEU A 436 -5.82 -6.26 9.28
C LEU A 436 -5.67 -7.33 8.20
N ASN A 437 -5.54 -6.97 6.92
CA ASN A 437 -5.49 -7.95 5.82
C ASN A 437 -4.40 -9.04 6.01
N ASN A 438 -3.22 -8.62 6.47
CA ASN A 438 -2.04 -9.49 6.61
C ASN A 438 -2.12 -10.41 7.83
N ASN A 439 -2.53 -9.89 8.99
CA ASN A 439 -2.36 -10.53 10.31
C ASN A 439 -3.67 -10.90 11.02
N PHE A 440 -4.82 -10.39 10.56
CA PHE A 440 -6.09 -10.62 11.24
C PHE A 440 -6.58 -12.07 11.07
N SER A 441 -7.22 -12.58 12.12
CA SER A 441 -7.84 -13.91 12.13
C SER A 441 -9.01 -13.94 13.09
N PHE A 442 -10.22 -13.79 12.55
CA PHE A 442 -11.48 -13.89 13.30
C PHE A 442 -11.54 -15.12 14.23
N ARG A 443 -10.98 -16.26 13.80
CA ARG A 443 -10.96 -17.50 14.58
C ARG A 443 -10.02 -17.42 15.78
N GLN A 444 -8.84 -16.80 15.64
CA GLN A 444 -7.94 -16.60 16.80
C GLN A 444 -8.56 -15.62 17.77
N LEU A 445 -9.03 -14.48 17.28
CA LEU A 445 -9.73 -13.44 18.02
C LEU A 445 -10.89 -13.99 18.86
N SER A 446 -11.82 -14.73 18.25
CA SER A 446 -12.93 -15.36 18.95
C SER A 446 -12.47 -16.39 19.99
N ASN A 447 -11.44 -17.19 19.69
CA ASN A 447 -10.87 -18.14 20.66
C ASN A 447 -10.23 -17.44 21.86
N ASP A 448 -9.50 -16.36 21.63
CA ASP A 448 -8.75 -15.65 22.67
C ASP A 448 -9.69 -14.84 23.57
N LEU A 449 -10.73 -14.22 23.00
CA LEU A 449 -11.84 -13.65 23.76
C LEU A 449 -12.59 -14.69 24.58
N ASN A 450 -12.89 -15.87 24.01
CA ASN A 450 -13.51 -16.97 24.74
C ASN A 450 -12.65 -17.49 25.91
N LYS A 451 -11.32 -17.41 25.82
CA LYS A 451 -10.41 -17.70 26.95
C LYS A 451 -10.42 -16.58 27.99
N ASN A 452 -10.26 -15.33 27.56
CA ASN A 452 -10.08 -14.17 28.44
C ASN A 452 -11.34 -13.81 29.23
N PHE A 453 -12.51 -13.90 28.58
CA PHE A 453 -13.80 -13.53 29.17
C PHE A 453 -14.59 -14.75 29.65
N GLY A 454 -14.33 -15.95 29.10
CA GLY A 454 -15.12 -17.16 29.32
C GLY A 454 -16.37 -17.18 28.43
N LYS A 455 -16.78 -18.36 27.94
CA LYS A 455 -17.90 -18.51 26.99
C LYS A 455 -19.15 -17.71 27.37
N SER A 456 -19.61 -17.85 28.61
CA SER A 456 -20.83 -17.19 29.11
C SER A 456 -20.74 -15.67 29.25
N ARG A 457 -19.55 -15.07 29.07
CA ARG A 457 -19.34 -13.62 28.99
C ARG A 457 -19.05 -13.19 27.54
N TYR A 458 -18.38 -14.01 26.72
CA TYR A 458 -18.22 -13.75 25.29
C TYR A 458 -19.57 -13.54 24.60
N PHE A 459 -20.55 -14.43 24.84
CA PHE A 459 -21.92 -14.27 24.36
C PHE A 459 -22.61 -12.98 24.86
N ARG A 460 -22.15 -12.35 25.96
CA ARG A 460 -22.72 -11.10 26.49
C ARG A 460 -22.26 -9.87 25.74
N LEU A 461 -21.01 -9.87 25.28
CA LEU A 461 -20.40 -8.68 24.72
C LEU A 461 -20.96 -8.36 23.32
N GLY A 462 -21.43 -9.36 22.57
CA GLY A 462 -22.18 -9.19 21.32
C GLY A 462 -21.38 -9.36 20.02
N LEU A 463 -22.06 -9.14 18.89
CA LEU A 463 -21.55 -9.42 17.55
C LEU A 463 -20.26 -8.64 17.20
N TYR A 464 -20.21 -7.35 17.55
CA TYR A 464 -19.13 -6.46 17.16
C TYR A 464 -17.97 -6.40 18.16
N THR A 465 -18.10 -7.00 19.35
CA THR A 465 -17.03 -7.07 20.34
C THR A 465 -15.71 -7.54 19.76
N PRO A 466 -15.64 -8.63 18.97
CA PRO A 466 -14.35 -9.17 18.60
C PRO A 466 -13.56 -8.17 17.78
N ILE A 467 -14.23 -7.52 16.82
CA ILE A 467 -13.56 -6.53 15.99
C ILE A 467 -13.26 -5.24 16.76
N LEU A 468 -14.16 -4.77 17.65
CA LEU A 468 -13.88 -3.59 18.49
C LEU A 468 -12.70 -3.81 19.45
N ASP A 469 -12.58 -5.01 20.03
CA ASP A 469 -11.45 -5.42 20.88
C ASP A 469 -10.14 -5.42 20.10
N TYR A 470 -10.11 -6.05 18.92
CA TYR A 470 -8.94 -6.04 18.04
C TYR A 470 -8.51 -4.62 17.64
N LEU A 471 -9.47 -3.72 17.43
CA LEU A 471 -9.18 -2.34 17.02
C LEU A 471 -8.56 -1.52 18.16
N LEU A 472 -8.77 -1.84 19.44
CA LEU A 472 -8.16 -1.12 20.57
C LEU A 472 -6.63 -1.11 20.50
N ASP A 473 -6.00 -2.21 20.04
CA ASP A 473 -4.55 -2.32 19.86
C ASP A 473 -3.99 -1.24 18.93
N PHE A 474 -4.79 -0.73 18.00
CA PHE A 474 -4.37 0.34 17.08
C PHE A 474 -4.47 1.76 17.64
N TYR A 475 -5.22 1.98 18.73
CA TYR A 475 -5.43 3.31 19.33
C TYR A 475 -4.78 3.47 20.71
N HIS A 476 -4.13 2.41 21.22
CA HIS A 476 -3.40 2.30 22.49
C HIS A 476 -4.25 2.44 23.77
N THR A 477 -5.34 3.22 23.75
CA THR A 477 -6.26 3.38 24.88
C THR A 477 -7.71 3.44 24.39
N LYS A 478 -8.65 3.02 25.26
CA LYS A 478 -10.10 3.13 25.01
C LYS A 478 -10.52 4.60 24.80
N ASP A 479 -9.99 5.51 25.60
CA ASP A 479 -10.30 6.94 25.50
C ASP A 479 -9.88 7.55 24.15
N ASN A 480 -8.73 7.13 23.60
CA ASN A 480 -8.31 7.55 22.27
C ASN A 480 -9.25 7.02 21.18
N PHE A 481 -9.66 5.75 21.27
CA PHE A 481 -10.57 5.14 20.29
C PHE A 481 -11.96 5.80 20.35
N ILE A 482 -12.51 5.99 21.55
CA ILE A 482 -13.75 6.72 21.81
C ILE A 482 -13.68 8.14 21.23
N LYS A 483 -12.60 8.88 21.48
CA LYS A 483 -12.41 10.24 20.96
C LYS A 483 -12.39 10.29 19.42
N ILE A 484 -11.77 9.30 18.76
CA ILE A 484 -11.69 9.22 17.30
C ILE A 484 -13.05 8.86 16.70
N ILE A 485 -13.81 7.95 17.33
CA ILE A 485 -15.18 7.62 16.93
C ILE A 485 -16.09 8.84 17.07
N ASP A 486 -16.09 9.49 18.25
CA ASP A 486 -16.92 10.66 18.55
C ASP A 486 -16.67 11.81 17.58
N LEU A 487 -15.40 12.13 17.32
CA LEU A 487 -15.01 13.20 16.40
C LEU A 487 -15.40 12.90 14.95
N ASN A 488 -15.28 11.66 14.47
CA ASN A 488 -15.56 11.35 13.06
C ASN A 488 -17.05 11.09 12.79
N LEU A 489 -17.78 10.38 13.67
CA LEU A 489 -19.21 10.12 13.48
C LEU A 489 -20.04 11.39 13.57
N ARG A 490 -19.86 12.21 14.62
CA ARG A 490 -20.71 13.40 14.83
C ARG A 490 -20.45 14.53 13.83
N ASN A 491 -19.26 14.57 13.23
CA ASN A 491 -18.96 15.50 12.12
C ASN A 491 -19.25 14.89 10.73
N SER A 492 -19.70 13.64 10.66
CA SER A 492 -20.03 12.98 9.39
C SER A 492 -21.33 13.53 8.80
N LYS A 493 -21.47 13.38 7.47
CA LYS A 493 -22.73 13.62 6.74
C LYS A 493 -23.41 12.30 6.34
N VAL A 494 -23.10 11.21 7.05
CA VAL A 494 -23.68 9.89 6.75
C VAL A 494 -25.13 9.90 7.20
N GLU A 495 -26.04 9.53 6.30
CA GLU A 495 -27.44 9.30 6.64
C GLU A 495 -27.64 7.86 7.11
N LEU A 496 -28.56 7.62 8.04
CA LEU A 496 -28.89 6.26 8.44
C LEU A 496 -29.59 5.50 7.31
N ASN A 497 -29.18 4.25 7.17
CA ASN A 497 -29.78 3.27 6.28
C ASN A 497 -30.00 1.96 7.05
N GLU A 498 -30.66 0.99 6.43
CA GLU A 498 -30.99 -0.31 7.05
C GLU A 498 -29.76 -1.06 7.60
N SER A 499 -28.58 -0.88 6.99
CA SER A 499 -27.33 -1.52 7.46
C SER A 499 -26.80 -0.86 8.73
N LEU A 500 -26.91 0.47 8.85
CA LEU A 500 -26.55 1.21 10.07
C LEU A 500 -27.57 0.95 11.19
N GLU A 501 -28.85 0.88 10.87
CA GLU A 501 -29.90 0.52 11.82
C GLU A 501 -29.68 -0.91 12.37
N PHE A 502 -29.29 -1.85 11.51
CA PHE A 502 -28.89 -3.20 11.93
C PHE A 502 -27.67 -3.18 12.88
N ILE A 503 -26.66 -2.35 12.61
CA ILE A 503 -25.52 -2.17 13.52
C ILE A 503 -25.99 -1.69 14.89
N CYS A 504 -26.82 -0.63 14.94
CA CYS A 504 -27.39 -0.12 16.20
C CYS A 504 -28.17 -1.19 16.98
N LYS A 505 -29.02 -2.00 16.32
CA LYS A 505 -29.78 -3.07 16.99
C LYS A 505 -28.91 -4.14 17.64
N ASN A 506 -27.75 -4.46 17.06
CA ASN A 506 -26.82 -5.43 17.64
C ASN A 506 -25.97 -4.81 18.76
N LEU A 507 -25.56 -3.53 18.62
CA LEU A 507 -24.85 -2.78 19.67
C LEU A 507 -25.72 -2.45 20.89
N LEU A 508 -27.03 -2.26 20.70
CA LEU A 508 -27.96 -2.04 21.81
C LEU A 508 -28.18 -3.31 22.64
N ALA A 509 -28.25 -4.48 21.98
CA ALA A 509 -28.48 -5.76 22.63
C ALA A 509 -27.34 -6.20 23.57
N SER A 510 -26.10 -5.81 23.28
CA SER A 510 -24.90 -6.13 24.06
C SER A 510 -24.72 -5.30 25.33
N ILE A 511 -25.29 -4.09 25.39
CA ILE A 511 -25.06 -3.18 26.54
C ILE A 511 -25.86 -3.62 27.78
N THR A 512 -26.97 -4.32 27.60
CA THR A 512 -27.84 -4.76 28.71
C THR A 512 -27.32 -6.03 29.40
N SER A 513 -27.13 -5.96 30.72
CA SER A 513 -26.34 -6.93 31.48
C SER A 513 -27.07 -8.20 31.95
N THR A 514 -28.38 -8.34 31.71
CA THR A 514 -29.23 -9.43 32.21
C THR A 514 -29.71 -10.39 31.10
N PHE A 515 -28.85 -11.34 30.73
CA PHE A 515 -29.13 -12.35 29.69
C PHE A 515 -30.23 -13.38 30.03
N ASP A 516 -30.65 -13.46 31.30
CA ASP A 516 -31.77 -14.32 31.72
C ASP A 516 -33.14 -13.71 31.37
N GLU A 517 -33.18 -12.43 30.98
CA GLU A 517 -34.41 -11.71 30.61
C GLU A 517 -34.58 -11.69 29.10
N LYS A 518 -35.78 -12.03 28.60
CA LYS A 518 -36.13 -11.91 27.17
C LYS A 518 -36.28 -10.46 26.70
N ILE A 519 -36.15 -9.50 27.61
CA ILE A 519 -36.45 -8.08 27.44
C ILE A 519 -35.30 -7.29 28.07
N GLY A 520 -34.60 -6.50 27.27
CA GLY A 520 -33.62 -5.53 27.72
C GLY A 520 -34.24 -4.15 27.92
N SER A 521 -33.59 -3.32 28.74
CA SER A 521 -33.86 -1.88 28.75
C SER A 521 -32.58 -1.07 28.91
N TYR A 522 -32.48 0.04 28.19
CA TYR A 522 -31.31 0.92 28.19
C TYR A 522 -31.75 2.38 28.00
N THR A 523 -31.02 3.34 28.60
CA THR A 523 -31.32 4.77 28.45
C THR A 523 -30.38 5.36 27.40
N LEU A 524 -30.92 5.66 26.23
CA LEU A 524 -30.19 6.26 25.10
C LEU A 524 -30.55 7.75 25.01
N GLY A 525 -29.57 8.62 25.27
CA GLY A 525 -29.79 10.05 25.42
C GLY A 525 -30.83 10.39 26.51
N LYS A 526 -32.01 10.85 26.11
CA LYS A 526 -33.15 11.15 27.02
C LYS A 526 -34.24 10.08 27.00
N SER A 527 -34.15 9.10 26.09
CA SER A 527 -35.17 8.09 25.85
C SER A 527 -34.80 6.80 26.58
N LYS A 528 -35.71 6.30 27.42
CA LYS A 528 -35.55 4.96 27.97
C LYS A 528 -36.14 3.97 26.98
N LEU A 529 -35.32 3.11 26.41
CA LEU A 529 -35.72 2.07 25.48
C LEU A 529 -36.01 0.77 26.22
N GLU A 530 -37.04 0.05 25.78
CA GLU A 530 -37.29 -1.36 26.10
C GLU A 530 -37.29 -2.14 24.77
N PHE A 531 -36.68 -3.32 24.75
CA PHE A 531 -36.58 -4.13 23.53
C PHE A 531 -36.53 -5.61 23.87
N LYS A 532 -36.91 -6.49 22.94
CA LYS A 532 -36.72 -7.93 23.08
C LYS A 532 -35.34 -8.35 22.59
N HIS A 533 -34.72 -9.28 23.31
CA HIS A 533 -33.56 -10.00 22.82
C HIS A 533 -34.01 -11.09 21.86
N SER A 534 -33.86 -10.84 20.57
CA SER A 534 -33.91 -11.88 19.55
C SER A 534 -32.55 -12.58 19.48
N HIS A 535 -32.54 -13.90 19.30
CA HIS A 535 -31.33 -14.56 18.85
C HIS A 535 -31.15 -14.15 17.39
N SER A 536 -30.04 -13.48 17.05
CA SER A 536 -29.78 -13.08 15.67
C SER A 536 -29.70 -14.37 14.85
N ALA A 537 -30.66 -14.57 13.94
CA ALA A 537 -30.91 -15.85 13.27
C ALA A 537 -29.74 -16.39 12.41
N PHE A 538 -28.62 -15.68 12.42
CA PHE A 538 -27.42 -15.90 11.62
C PHE A 538 -26.12 -15.58 12.40
N ALA A 539 -26.15 -15.49 13.73
CA ALA A 539 -24.99 -15.14 14.57
C ALA A 539 -24.86 -15.96 15.86
N GLU A 540 -23.65 -16.01 16.43
CA GLU A 540 -23.43 -16.35 17.86
C GLU A 540 -23.81 -15.18 18.81
N GLY A 541 -24.86 -14.40 18.51
CA GLY A 541 -25.17 -13.14 19.20
C GLY A 541 -26.65 -12.77 19.22
N PHE A 542 -26.98 -11.68 19.92
CA PHE A 542 -28.34 -11.17 20.09
C PHE A 542 -28.55 -9.84 19.37
N MET A 543 -29.79 -9.57 18.97
CA MET A 543 -30.20 -8.32 18.34
C MET A 543 -31.46 -7.77 19.03
N ALA A 544 -31.52 -6.45 19.21
CA ALA A 544 -32.67 -5.75 19.76
C ALA A 544 -33.80 -5.68 18.73
N GLU A 545 -34.94 -6.31 19.05
CA GLU A 545 -36.17 -6.28 18.26
C GLU A 545 -37.34 -5.73 19.10
N GLU A 546 -38.46 -5.39 18.44
CA GLU A 546 -39.65 -4.79 19.09
C GLU A 546 -39.32 -3.59 20.01
N ILE A 547 -38.39 -2.72 19.57
CA ILE A 547 -37.90 -1.59 20.35
C ILE A 547 -39.03 -0.57 20.59
N LYS A 548 -39.21 -0.17 21.85
CA LYS A 548 -40.23 0.78 22.32
C LYS A 548 -39.60 1.85 23.20
N VAL A 549 -40.14 3.05 23.13
CA VAL A 549 -39.78 4.16 24.02
C VAL A 549 -40.71 4.13 25.23
N LEU A 550 -40.13 4.00 26.43
CA LEU A 550 -40.82 4.11 27.70
C LEU A 550 -41.06 5.59 28.04
N ILE A 551 -42.33 5.96 28.15
CA ILE A 551 -42.79 7.28 28.57
C ILE A 551 -43.23 7.20 30.04
N LYS A 552 -43.56 8.34 30.66
CA LYS A 552 -44.14 8.38 32.00
C LYS A 552 -45.46 7.57 32.04
N ASP A 553 -45.78 7.06 33.21
CA ASP A 553 -47.00 6.30 33.50
C ASP A 553 -47.16 4.98 32.71
N ASP A 554 -46.04 4.24 32.55
CA ASP A 554 -45.92 2.93 31.87
C ASP A 554 -46.41 2.88 30.40
N THR A 555 -46.64 4.05 29.80
CA THR A 555 -46.98 4.16 28.38
C THR A 555 -45.76 3.89 27.50
N LYS A 556 -46.00 3.25 26.35
CA LYS A 556 -44.96 2.81 25.40
C LYS A 556 -45.30 3.28 23.99
N GLU A 557 -44.40 4.04 23.39
CA GLU A 557 -44.48 4.43 21.98
C GLU A 557 -43.54 3.57 21.12
N GLU A 558 -43.85 3.48 19.82
CA GLU A 558 -43.01 2.78 18.85
C GLU A 558 -41.71 3.56 18.62
N PHE A 559 -40.58 2.86 18.60
CA PHE A 559 -39.28 3.50 18.35
C PHE A 559 -39.15 3.89 16.87
N THR A 560 -39.06 5.19 16.58
CA THR A 560 -39.10 5.74 15.22
C THR A 560 -37.82 5.57 14.40
N GLY A 561 -36.79 4.92 14.96
CA GLY A 561 -35.49 4.71 14.33
C GLY A 561 -34.33 5.40 15.07
N PHE A 562 -33.11 4.95 14.80
CA PHE A 562 -31.87 5.49 15.38
C PHE A 562 -31.37 6.73 14.60
N THR A 563 -30.53 7.53 15.25
CA THR A 563 -29.77 8.66 14.70
C THR A 563 -28.26 8.36 14.65
N ILE A 564 -27.46 9.19 13.98
CA ILE A 564 -25.99 9.01 13.95
C ILE A 564 -25.39 9.23 15.35
N ASP A 565 -25.97 10.15 16.14
CA ASP A 565 -25.60 10.33 17.55
C ASP A 565 -25.89 9.07 18.36
N ASP A 566 -27.02 8.39 18.12
CA ASP A 566 -27.33 7.10 18.76
C ASP A 566 -26.30 6.01 18.39
N LEU A 567 -25.92 5.90 17.10
CA LEU A 567 -24.88 4.97 16.66
C LEU A 567 -23.54 5.25 17.34
N CYS A 568 -23.18 6.54 17.45
CA CYS A 568 -21.97 6.97 18.13
C CYS A 568 -21.98 6.61 19.62
N ASP A 569 -23.07 6.93 20.33
CA ASP A 569 -23.24 6.60 21.75
C ASP A 569 -23.19 5.08 21.98
N LEU A 570 -23.89 4.28 21.17
CA LEU A 570 -23.89 2.82 21.26
C LEU A 570 -22.51 2.20 21.01
N LEU A 571 -21.74 2.72 20.06
CA LEU A 571 -20.35 2.27 19.82
C LEU A 571 -19.44 2.61 21.01
N ILE A 572 -19.53 3.83 21.53
CA ILE A 572 -18.76 4.29 22.69
C ILE A 572 -19.04 3.43 23.92
N GLU A 573 -20.31 3.11 24.17
CA GLU A 573 -20.72 2.26 25.29
C GLU A 573 -20.24 0.81 25.15
N ASN A 574 -20.28 0.24 23.94
CA ASN A 574 -19.67 -1.07 23.68
C ASN A 574 -18.16 -1.08 23.94
N ILE A 575 -17.44 0.01 23.60
CA ILE A 575 -15.99 0.12 23.84
C ILE A 575 -15.64 0.29 25.32
N LYS A 576 -16.56 0.83 26.14
CA LYS A 576 -16.42 0.89 27.61
C LYS A 576 -16.66 -0.47 28.30
N LEU A 577 -17.30 -1.43 27.62
CA LEU A 577 -17.61 -2.76 28.15
C LEU A 577 -16.52 -3.80 27.87
N LEU A 578 -15.69 -3.55 26.85
CA LEU A 578 -14.33 -4.10 26.73
C LEU A 578 -13.48 -3.70 27.94
#